data_AF-A0A1X6Z533-F1
#
_entry.id   AF-A0A1X6Z533-F1
#
_cell.length_a   1.000
_cell.length_b   1.000
_cell.length_c   1.000
_cell.angle_alpha   90.00
_cell.angle_beta   90.00
_cell.angle_gamma   90.00
#
_symmetry.space_group_name_H-M   'P 1'
#
loop_
_entity.id
_entity.type
_entity.pdbx_description
1 polymer ?
#
loop_
_entity_poly.entity_id
_entity_poly.type
_entity_poly.pdbx_seq_one_letter_code
_entity_poly.pdbx_strand_id
1 'polypeptide(L)'
;MPRLFPLAPLVLIIVGCTQFPEIDARVPEAERTGPPPALIDVVPLLAQADAARQSQRVTPESAEDLAARAAVLATRPVPNAPATGAARDARLQALTARAEALRAAPVIDPSARDRLDAGVTPPAALQ
;
A
#
# COMPACT_ATOMS: atom_id res chain seq x y z
N MET A 1 34.10 56.60 5.56
CA MET A 1 33.91 55.15 5.71
C MET A 1 33.61 54.81 7.16
N PRO A 2 32.45 54.22 7.46
CA PRO A 2 32.41 53.21 8.50
C PRO A 2 31.80 51.90 7.97
N ARG A 3 32.54 50.82 8.21
CA ARG A 3 32.20 49.44 7.87
C ARG A 3 31.25 48.90 8.93
N LEU A 4 29.94 49.04 8.71
CA LEU A 4 28.89 48.49 9.58
C LEU A 4 28.28 47.16 9.07
N PHE A 5 28.90 46.53 8.06
CA PHE A 5 28.27 45.48 7.27
C PHE A 5 28.45 43.99 7.67
N PRO A 6 29.11 43.56 8.78
CA PRO A 6 29.15 42.13 9.10
C PRO A 6 28.14 41.69 10.18
N LEU A 7 27.30 42.59 10.71
CA LEU A 7 26.37 42.24 11.81
C LEU A 7 25.01 41.70 11.32
N ALA A 8 24.60 42.02 10.09
CA ALA A 8 23.34 41.57 9.51
C ALA A 8 23.17 40.03 9.42
N PRO A 9 24.18 39.23 8.95
CA PRO A 9 24.00 37.78 8.88
C PRO A 9 23.97 37.12 10.26
N LEU A 10 24.69 37.67 11.23
CA LEU A 10 24.69 37.16 12.61
C LEU A 10 23.31 37.32 13.26
N VAL A 11 22.65 38.47 13.06
CA VAL A 11 21.28 38.72 13.56
C VAL A 11 20.28 37.75 12.91
N LEU A 12 20.44 37.43 11.62
CA LEU A 12 19.53 36.52 10.91
C LEU A 12 19.64 35.07 11.41
N ILE A 13 20.86 34.62 11.76
CA ILE A 13 21.07 33.26 12.32
C ILE A 13 20.50 33.15 13.74
N ILE A 14 20.60 34.19 14.57
CA ILE A 14 20.08 34.16 15.94
C ILE A 14 18.54 34.16 15.95
N VAL A 15 17.88 34.83 15.00
CA VAL A 15 16.40 34.80 14.86
C VAL A 15 15.90 33.43 14.37
N GLY A 16 16.72 32.66 13.65
CA GLY A 16 16.38 31.28 13.26
C GLY A 16 16.40 30.28 14.42
N CYS A 17 16.93 30.65 15.59
CA CYS A 17 16.91 29.83 16.80
C CYS A 17 15.71 30.09 17.71
N THR A 18 14.72 30.88 17.30
CA THR A 18 13.51 31.08 18.11
C THR A 18 12.62 29.84 18.04
N GLN A 19 12.37 29.27 19.21
CA GLN A 19 11.44 28.17 19.47
C GLN A 19 10.07 28.43 18.83
N PHE A 20 9.53 27.49 18.04
CA PHE A 20 8.29 27.63 17.28
C PHE A 20 7.07 27.69 18.23
N PRO A 21 6.60 28.90 18.60
CA PRO A 21 5.65 29.03 19.70
C PRO A 21 4.26 28.48 19.32
N GLU A 22 3.93 28.49 18.03
CA GLU A 22 2.67 27.94 17.50
C GLU A 22 2.60 26.41 17.59
N ILE A 23 3.74 25.71 17.54
CA ILE A 23 3.81 24.25 17.69
C ILE A 23 3.73 23.89 19.17
N ASP A 24 4.46 24.60 20.02
CA ASP A 24 4.47 24.34 21.46
C ASP A 24 3.14 24.72 22.13
N ALA A 25 2.43 25.73 21.61
CA ALA A 25 1.09 26.10 22.07
C ALA A 25 0.07 24.96 21.92
N ARG A 26 0.32 23.96 21.06
CA ARG A 26 -0.55 22.79 20.91
C ARG A 26 -0.44 21.81 22.08
N VAL A 27 0.66 21.86 22.84
CA VAL A 27 0.85 21.01 24.02
C VAL A 27 0.24 21.73 25.23
N PRO A 28 -0.79 21.16 25.89
CA PRO A 28 -1.38 21.73 27.10
C PRO A 28 -0.35 21.93 28.22
N GLU A 29 -0.49 22.98 29.03
CA GLU A 29 0.46 23.30 30.11
C GLU A 29 0.59 22.17 31.16
N ALA A 30 -0.50 21.44 31.37
CA ALA A 30 -0.53 20.26 32.23
C ALA A 30 0.33 19.10 31.70
N GLU A 31 0.49 18.97 30.38
CA GLU A 31 1.35 17.96 29.75
C GLU A 31 2.81 18.41 29.74
N ARG A 32 3.08 19.71 29.63
CA ARG A 32 4.45 20.26 29.65
C ARG A 32 5.14 20.12 31.00
N THR A 33 4.36 20.24 32.07
CA THR A 33 4.83 20.15 33.46
C THR A 33 4.59 18.78 34.09
N GLY A 34 4.01 17.86 33.30
CA GLY A 34 3.70 16.51 33.72
C GLY A 34 4.96 15.67 33.96
N PRO A 35 4.84 14.58 34.73
CA PRO A 35 5.91 13.61 34.86
C PRO A 35 6.32 13.05 33.48
N PRO A 36 7.61 12.79 33.25
CA PRO A 36 8.05 12.18 32.00
C PRO A 36 7.38 10.80 31.82
N PRO A 37 7.06 10.41 30.59
CA PRO A 37 6.46 9.12 30.32
C PRO A 37 7.42 7.99 30.71
N ALA A 38 6.86 6.85 31.10
CA ALA A 38 7.64 5.66 31.35
C ALA A 38 8.38 5.25 30.06
N LEU A 39 9.71 5.11 30.15
CA LEU A 39 10.53 4.66 29.04
C LEU A 39 10.32 3.15 28.84
N ILE A 40 10.07 2.75 27.61
CA ILE A 40 9.96 1.34 27.22
C ILE A 40 11.38 0.83 26.94
N ASP A 41 11.73 -0.33 27.49
CA ASP A 41 12.98 -1.01 27.15
C ASP A 41 12.88 -1.58 25.73
N VAL A 42 13.62 -0.96 24.79
CA VAL A 42 13.64 -1.36 23.38
C VAL A 42 14.68 -2.43 23.08
N VAL A 43 15.60 -2.73 24.00
CA VAL A 43 16.63 -3.75 23.80
C VAL A 43 16.05 -5.13 23.45
N PRO A 44 15.04 -5.67 24.15
CA PRO A 44 14.47 -6.97 23.77
C PRO A 44 13.76 -6.92 22.42
N LEU A 45 13.11 -5.80 22.07
CA LEU A 45 12.43 -5.63 20.79
C LEU A 45 13.43 -5.62 19.63
N LEU A 46 14.56 -4.96 19.81
CA LEU A 46 15.65 -4.94 18.82
C LEU A 46 16.27 -6.32 18.66
N ALA A 47 16.55 -7.03 19.77
CA ALA A 47 17.08 -8.39 19.73
C ALA A 47 16.13 -9.35 18.99
N GLN A 48 14.82 -9.23 19.21
CA GLN A 48 13.82 -10.01 18.50
C GLN A 48 13.79 -9.69 17.00
N ALA A 49 13.89 -8.42 16.62
CA ALA A 49 13.94 -8.01 15.23
C ALA A 49 15.19 -8.55 14.50
N ASP A 50 16.34 -8.54 15.17
CA ASP A 50 17.57 -9.10 14.63
C ASP A 50 17.51 -10.62 14.46
N ALA A 51 16.95 -11.34 15.43
CA ALA A 51 16.71 -12.78 15.31
C ALA A 51 15.78 -13.13 14.14
N ALA A 52 14.71 -12.34 13.94
CA ALA A 52 13.81 -12.51 12.80
C ALA A 52 14.49 -12.20 11.46
N ARG A 53 15.38 -11.21 11.40
CA ARG A 53 16.19 -10.95 10.21
C ARG A 53 17.18 -12.08 9.91
N GLN A 54 17.76 -12.68 10.93
CA GLN A 54 18.68 -13.80 10.78
C GLN A 54 17.97 -15.05 10.25
N SER A 55 16.75 -15.34 10.73
CA SER A 55 15.97 -16.49 10.24
C SER A 55 15.45 -16.33 8.80
N GLN A 56 15.32 -15.09 8.32
CA GLN A 56 14.93 -14.77 6.95
C GLN A 56 16.10 -14.76 5.96
N ARG A 57 17.35 -14.94 6.41
CA ARG A 57 18.49 -15.02 5.50
C ARG A 57 18.42 -16.33 4.72
N VAL A 58 18.58 -16.23 3.41
CA VAL A 58 18.79 -17.40 2.56
C VAL A 58 20.17 -17.97 2.91
N THR A 59 20.17 -19.04 3.70
CA THR A 59 21.31 -19.91 3.94
C THR A 59 21.45 -20.94 2.81
N PRO A 60 22.62 -21.57 2.61
CA PRO A 60 22.78 -22.64 1.64
C PRO A 60 21.75 -23.77 1.82
N GLU A 61 21.49 -24.17 3.06
CA GLU A 61 20.46 -25.16 3.43
C GLU A 61 19.05 -24.71 3.02
N SER A 62 18.66 -23.46 3.31
CA SER A 62 17.36 -22.93 2.89
C SER A 62 17.24 -22.77 1.36
N ALA A 63 18.36 -22.58 0.66
CA ALA A 63 18.38 -22.50 -0.79
C ALA A 63 18.12 -23.87 -1.43
N GLU A 64 18.64 -24.95 -0.84
CA GLU A 64 18.34 -26.33 -1.25
C GLU A 64 16.86 -26.66 -1.02
N ASP A 65 16.30 -26.29 0.13
CA ASP A 65 14.87 -26.43 0.42
C ASP A 65 13.99 -25.67 -0.58
N LEU A 66 14.36 -24.44 -0.92
CA LEU A 66 13.67 -23.63 -1.92
C LEU A 66 13.78 -24.24 -3.32
N ALA A 67 14.96 -24.77 -3.69
CA ALA A 67 15.16 -25.46 -4.96
C ALA A 67 14.31 -26.73 -5.06
N ALA A 68 14.23 -27.52 -3.99
CA ALA A 68 13.37 -28.69 -3.92
C ALA A 68 11.88 -28.32 -4.10
N ARG A 69 11.42 -27.27 -3.40
CA ARG A 69 10.05 -26.75 -3.56
C ARG A 69 9.79 -26.25 -4.98
N ALA A 70 10.75 -25.55 -5.58
CA ALA A 70 10.64 -25.08 -6.96
C ALA A 70 10.52 -26.25 -7.95
N ALA A 71 11.29 -27.33 -7.75
CA ALA A 71 11.19 -28.54 -8.56
C ALA A 71 9.80 -29.21 -8.45
N VAL A 72 9.24 -29.28 -7.24
CA VAL A 72 7.87 -29.78 -7.03
C VAL A 72 6.83 -28.89 -7.73
N LEU A 73 7.00 -27.56 -7.68
CA LEU A 73 6.11 -26.64 -8.37
C LEU A 73 6.23 -26.74 -9.90
N ALA A 74 7.43 -26.98 -10.42
CA ALA A 74 7.68 -27.11 -11.85
C ALA A 74 6.99 -28.32 -12.49
N THR A 75 6.74 -29.38 -11.72
CA THR A 75 6.04 -30.59 -12.19
C THR A 75 4.53 -30.49 -12.04
N ARG A 76 4.02 -29.49 -11.31
CA ARG A 76 2.59 -29.29 -11.12
C ARG A 76 1.95 -28.80 -12.44
N PRO A 77 0.86 -29.44 -12.91
CA PRO A 77 0.14 -28.95 -14.08
C PRO A 77 -0.40 -27.54 -13.79
N VAL A 78 0.06 -26.54 -14.54
CA VAL A 78 -0.46 -25.18 -14.46
C VAL A 78 -1.76 -25.13 -15.27
N PRO A 79 -2.93 -24.82 -14.66
CA PRO A 79 -4.22 -24.79 -15.37
C PRO A 79 -4.26 -23.78 -16.54
N ASN A 80 -3.33 -22.83 -16.56
CA ASN A 80 -3.17 -21.79 -17.59
C ASN A 80 -1.73 -21.76 -18.14
N ALA A 81 -1.16 -22.92 -18.47
CA ALA A 81 0.07 -22.96 -19.27
C ALA A 81 -0.08 -22.05 -20.51
N PRO A 82 0.98 -21.37 -20.99
CA PRO A 82 0.87 -20.45 -22.10
C PRO A 82 0.26 -21.18 -23.30
N ALA A 83 -0.99 -20.84 -23.61
CA ALA A 83 -1.69 -21.38 -24.76
C ALA A 83 -0.80 -21.14 -25.99
N THR A 84 -0.62 -22.14 -26.85
CA THR A 84 0.10 -21.96 -28.12
C THR A 84 -0.54 -20.81 -28.91
N GLY A 85 0.18 -20.18 -29.85
CA GLY A 85 -0.36 -19.08 -30.66
C GLY A 85 -1.75 -19.41 -31.22
N ALA A 86 -1.88 -20.60 -31.83
CA ALA A 86 -3.15 -21.10 -32.36
C ALA A 86 -4.27 -21.22 -31.30
N ALA A 87 -3.97 -21.63 -30.07
CA ALA A 87 -4.96 -21.71 -29.00
C ALA A 87 -5.37 -20.32 -28.49
N ARG A 88 -4.48 -19.32 -28.52
CA ARG A 88 -4.84 -17.93 -28.24
C ARG A 88 -5.73 -17.35 -29.33
N ASP A 89 -5.41 -17.62 -30.60
CA ASP A 89 -6.20 -17.13 -31.73
C ASP A 89 -7.61 -17.72 -31.73
N ALA A 90 -7.74 -19.03 -31.46
CA ALA A 90 -9.04 -19.67 -31.29
C ALA A 90 -9.86 -19.04 -30.14
N ARG A 91 -9.20 -18.71 -29.02
CA ARG A 91 -9.85 -18.03 -27.89
C ARG A 91 -10.29 -16.62 -28.26
N LEU A 92 -9.47 -15.86 -28.98
CA LEU A 92 -9.81 -14.51 -29.45
C LEU A 92 -11.00 -14.55 -30.41
N GLN A 93 -11.04 -15.50 -31.33
CA GLN A 93 -12.18 -15.70 -32.22
C GLN A 93 -13.46 -16.03 -31.43
N ALA A 94 -13.39 -16.96 -30.48
CA ALA A 94 -14.54 -17.31 -29.64
C ALA A 94 -15.06 -16.12 -28.82
N LEU A 95 -14.15 -15.30 -28.27
CA LEU A 95 -14.52 -14.09 -27.54
C LEU A 95 -15.13 -13.02 -28.46
N THR A 96 -14.60 -12.87 -29.68
CA THR A 96 -15.12 -11.94 -30.67
C THR A 96 -16.54 -12.32 -31.11
N ALA A 97 -16.75 -13.59 -31.45
CA ALA A 97 -18.07 -14.12 -31.81
C ALA A 97 -19.07 -13.96 -30.65
N ARG A 98 -18.64 -14.22 -29.41
CA ARG A 98 -19.48 -14.00 -28.23
C ARG A 98 -19.82 -12.52 -28.05
N ALA A 99 -18.87 -11.62 -28.25
CA ALA A 99 -19.12 -10.18 -28.14
C ALA A 99 -20.12 -9.70 -29.20
N GLU A 100 -20.02 -10.18 -30.44
CA GLU A 100 -21.00 -9.91 -31.49
C GLU A 100 -22.39 -10.42 -31.13
N ALA A 101 -22.50 -11.64 -30.61
CA ALA A 101 -23.77 -12.19 -30.14
C ALA A 101 -24.39 -11.34 -29.00
N LEU A 102 -23.57 -10.86 -28.06
CA LEU A 102 -24.02 -9.98 -26.98
C LEU A 102 -24.42 -8.57 -27.46
N ARG A 103 -23.87 -8.09 -28.59
CA ARG A 103 -24.31 -6.83 -29.21
C ARG A 103 -25.59 -6.99 -30.02
N ALA A 104 -25.79 -8.15 -30.63
CA ALA A 104 -26.95 -8.43 -31.47
C ALA A 104 -28.25 -8.62 -30.68
N ALA A 105 -28.16 -9.05 -29.41
CA ALA A 105 -29.32 -9.32 -28.58
C ALA A 105 -29.22 -8.60 -27.22
N PRO A 106 -30.34 -8.03 -26.72
CA PRO A 106 -30.37 -7.47 -25.37
C PRO A 106 -30.12 -8.57 -24.33
N VAL A 107 -29.03 -8.44 -23.57
CA VAL A 107 -28.63 -9.39 -22.52
C VAL A 107 -29.51 -9.29 -21.26
N ILE A 108 -30.16 -8.14 -21.09
CA ILE A 108 -31.03 -7.83 -19.95
C ILE A 108 -32.40 -7.46 -20.51
N ASP A 109 -33.43 -8.07 -19.94
CA ASP A 109 -34.84 -7.77 -20.23
C ASP A 109 -35.16 -6.29 -19.97
N PRO A 110 -36.01 -5.63 -20.77
CA PRO A 110 -36.35 -4.22 -20.60
C PRO A 110 -36.81 -3.86 -19.19
N SER A 111 -37.64 -4.70 -18.56
CA SER A 111 -38.14 -4.44 -17.20
C SER A 111 -37.03 -4.47 -16.15
N ALA A 112 -36.02 -5.31 -16.35
CA ALA A 112 -34.85 -5.37 -15.47
C ALA A 112 -33.92 -4.15 -15.70
N ARG A 113 -33.85 -3.64 -16.93
CA ARG A 113 -33.11 -2.41 -17.24
C ARG A 113 -33.77 -1.18 -16.60
N ASP A 114 -35.09 -1.05 -16.72
CA ASP A 114 -35.85 0.05 -16.10
C ASP A 114 -35.65 0.10 -14.57
N ARG A 115 -35.60 -1.07 -13.93
CA ARG A 115 -35.30 -1.18 -12.49
C ARG A 115 -33.89 -0.73 -12.12
N LEU A 116 -32.90 -0.97 -12.97
CA LEU A 116 -31.52 -0.52 -12.73
C LEU A 116 -31.40 0.99 -12.91
N ASP A 117 -32.07 1.56 -13.92
CA ASP A 117 -32.08 3.00 -14.19
C ASP A 117 -32.83 3.80 -13.12
N ALA A 118 -33.92 3.25 -12.58
CA ALA A 118 -34.65 3.84 -11.45
C ALA A 118 -33.83 3.88 -10.14
N GLY A 119 -32.76 3.08 -10.06
CA GLY A 119 -31.95 2.93 -8.86
C GLY A 119 -32.67 2.16 -7.74
N VAL A 120 -31.95 1.85 -6.67
CA VAL A 120 -32.52 1.29 -5.44
C VAL A 120 -32.65 2.42 -4.44
N THR A 121 -33.88 2.75 -4.02
CA THR A 121 -34.09 3.67 -2.90
C THR A 121 -33.54 3.01 -1.63
N PRO A 122 -32.50 3.55 -0.98
CA PRO A 122 -32.02 2.98 0.26
C PRO A 122 -33.10 3.12 1.33
N PRO A 123 -33.30 2.10 2.21
CA PRO A 123 -34.23 2.20 3.31
C PRO A 123 -33.88 3.40 4.19
N ALA A 124 -34.88 4.04 4.81
CA ALA A 124 -34.71 5.25 5.61
C ALA A 124 -33.68 5.13 6.75
N ALA A 125 -33.32 3.91 7.17
CA ALA A 125 -32.27 3.65 8.15
C ALA A 125 -30.83 3.90 7.62
N LEU A 126 -30.67 4.10 6.31
CA LEU A 126 -29.39 4.35 5.63
C LEU A 126 -29.35 5.74 4.95
N GLN A 127 -30.31 6.60 5.25
CA GLN A 127 -30.36 8.02 4.84
C GLN A 127 -30.03 8.90 6.05
#